data_AF-A0A820PY26-F1
#
_entry.id   AF-A0A820PY26-F1
#
_cell.length_a   1.000
_cell.length_b   1.000
_cell.length_c   1.000
_cell.angle_alpha   90.00
_cell.angle_beta   90.00
_cell.angle_gamma   90.00
#
_symmetry.space_group_name_H-M   'P 1'
#
loop_
_entity.id
_entity.type
_entity.pdbx_description
1 polymer ?
#
loop_
_entity_poly.entity_id
_entity_poly.type
_entity_poly.pdbx_seq_one_letter_code
_entity_poly.pdbx_strand_id
1 'polypeptide(L)' 'ETLLKLCDEIRPNLILTTGGTTISLYDITPEATS' A
#
# COMPACT_ATOMS: atom_id res chain seq x y z
N GLU A 1 10.35 2.61 1.24
CA GLU A 1 11.75 2.47 0.76
C GLU A 1 12.00 1.19 -0.06
N THR A 2 11.44 0.03 0.32
CA THR A 2 11.69 -1.25 -0.37
C THR A 2 11.30 -1.28 -1.84
N LEU A 3 10.12 -0.75 -2.21
CA LEU A 3 9.68 -0.71 -3.61
C LEU A 3 10.53 0.22 -4.48
N LEU A 4 11.03 1.33 -3.90
CA LEU A 4 11.88 2.27 -4.63
C LEU A 4 13.21 1.63 -5.02
N LYS A 5 13.85 0.92 -4.08
CA LYS A 5 15.08 0.16 -4.36
C LYS A 5 14.87 -0.92 -5.42
N LEU A 6 13.73 -1.63 -5.36
CA LEU A 6 13.37 -2.62 -6.38
C LEU A 6 13.23 -1.98 -7.77
N CYS A 7 12.56 -0.84 -7.86
CA CYS A 7 12.38 -0.12 -9.13
C CYS A 7 13.70 0.47 -9.65
N ASP A 8 14.53 1.06 -8.80
CA ASP A 8 15.68 1.86 -9.24
C ASP A 8 16.92 1.00 -9.53
N GLU A 9 17.18 0.00 -8.67
CA GLU A 9 18.39 -0.81 -8.74
C GLU A 9 18.17 -2.12 -9.51
N ILE A 10 17.05 -2.79 -9.27
CA ILE A 10 16.79 -4.15 -9.80
C ILE A 10 15.97 -4.11 -11.10
N ARG A 11 15.13 -3.07 -11.29
CA ARG A 11 14.29 -2.83 -12.48
C ARG A 11 13.55 -4.08 -12.98
N PRO A 12 12.80 -4.78 -12.13
CA PRO A 12 12.07 -5.97 -12.53
C PRO A 12 10.92 -5.63 -13.50
N ASN A 13 10.60 -6.53 -14.42
CA ASN A 13 9.48 -6.35 -15.35
C ASN A 13 8.09 -6.53 -14.69
N LEU A 14 8.04 -7.07 -13.47
CA LEU A 14 6.82 -7.27 -12.69
C LEU A 14 7.15 -7.26 -11.18
N ILE A 15 6.35 -6.54 -10.39
CA ILE A 15 6.41 -6.57 -8.93
C ILE A 15 5.03 -6.96 -8.41
N LEU A 16 4.96 -8.03 -7.62
CA LEU A 16 3.73 -8.47 -6.94
C LEU A 16 3.84 -8.14 -5.46
N THR A 17 2.89 -7.38 -4.93
CA THR A 17 2.77 -7.11 -3.50
C THR A 17 1.52 -7.78 -2.95
N THR A 18 1.56 -8.17 -1.68
CA THR A 18 0.44 -8.84 -1.01
C THR A 18 0.19 -8.18 0.35
N GLY A 19 -1.07 -7.85 0.65
CA GLY A 19 -1.47 -7.18 1.90
C GLY A 19 -1.54 -5.65 1.79
N GLY A 20 -2.30 -5.00 2.69
CA GLY A 20 -2.49 -3.54 2.70
C GLY A 20 -3.45 -2.98 1.65
N THR A 21 -4.25 -3.84 1.01
CA THR A 21 -5.21 -3.47 -0.06
C THR A 21 -6.65 -3.29 0.43
N THR A 22 -6.94 -3.62 1.68
CA THR A 22 -8.23 -3.32 2.33
C THR A 22 -8.19 -1.90 2.89
N ILE A 23 -9.35 -1.23 2.97
CA ILE A 23 -9.49 0.06 3.65
C ILE A 23 -8.84 -0.05 5.03
N SER A 24 -7.79 0.73 5.23
CA SER A 24 -7.04 0.74 6.47
C SER A 24 -7.89 1.41 7.54
N LEU A 25 -7.88 0.91 8.78
CA LEU A 25 -8.51 1.53 9.96
C LEU A 25 -7.90 2.90 10.33
N TYR A 26 -7.12 3.54 9.45
CA TYR A 26 -6.77 4.95 9.52
C TYR A 26 -7.80 5.85 8.79
N ASP A 27 -8.76 5.27 8.05
CA ASP A 27 -10.02 5.92 7.59
C ASP A 27 -11.11 5.78 8.69
N ILE A 28 -10.87 6.33 9.88
CA ILE A 28 -11.78 6.24 11.03
C ILE A 28 -12.39 7.58 11.45
N THR A 29 -12.69 8.50 10.53
CA THR A 29 -13.60 9.61 10.86
C THR A 29 -15.02 9.04 10.98
N PRO A 30 -15.63 8.93 12.19
CA PRO A 30 -16.98 8.40 12.31
C PRO A 30 -17.94 9.59 12.22
N GLU A 31 -18.17 10.08 11.01
CA GLU A 31 -19.10 11.21 10.80
C GLU A 31 -20.57 10.80 10.85
N ALA A 32 -20.88 9.53 11.10
CA ALA A 32 -22.25 9.05 11.01
C ALA A 32 -22.58 7.90 11.97
N THR A 33 -22.37 8.09 13.27
CA THR A 33 -23.14 7.32 14.26
C THR A 33 -24.23 8.22 14.81
N SER A 34 -25.38 8.20 14.12
CA SER A 34 -26.66 8.78 14.57
C SER A 34 -27.20 8.08 15.81
#